data_AF-A0A952GI57-F1
#
_entry.id   AF-A0A952GI57-F1
#
_cell.length_a   1.000
_cell.length_b   1.000
_cell.length_c   1.000
_cell.angle_alpha   90.00
_cell.angle_beta   90.00
_cell.angle_gamma   90.00
#
_symmetry.space_group_name_H-M   'P 1'
#
loop_
_entity.id
_entity.type
_entity.pdbx_description
1 polymer ?
#
loop_
_entity_poly.entity_id
_entity_poly.type
_entity_poly.pdbx_seq_one_letter_code
_entity_poly.pdbx_strand_id
1 'polypeptide(L)' 'MRILLVGAGGVGAAFVSIARRRSFFEACLVADYDEARAEKAVVEAADPRFTA' A
#
# COMPACT_ATOMS: atom_id res chain seq x y z
N MET A 1 -10.07 10.41 -2.38
CA MET A 1 -10.52 9.17 -1.70
C MET A 1 -9.37 8.58 -0.91
N ARG A 2 -9.65 8.03 0.27
CA ARG A 2 -8.65 7.41 1.15
C ARG A 2 -8.92 5.91 1.29
N ILE A 3 -7.88 5.10 1.21
CA ILE A 3 -7.95 3.63 1.25
C ILE A 3 -7.22 3.13 2.49
N LEU A 4 -7.80 2.16 3.19
CA LEU A 4 -7.12 1.32 4.18
C LEU A 4 -7.02 -0.09 3.60
N LEU A 5 -5.79 -0.54 3.34
CA LEU A 5 -5.48 -1.91 2.95
C LEU A 5 -5.06 -2.67 4.20
N VAL A 6 -5.77 -3.76 4.52
CA VAL A 6 -5.39 -4.66 5.61
C VAL A 6 -4.81 -5.95 5.03
N GLY A 7 -3.55 -6.21 5.33
CA GLY A 7 -2.74 -7.31 4.80
C GLY A 7 -1.80 -6.87 3.69
N ALA A 8 -0.50 -7.02 3.92
CA ALA A 8 0.62 -6.77 3.02
C ALA A 8 1.31 -8.07 2.55
N GLY A 9 0.56 -9.18 2.54
CA GLY A 9 0.97 -10.43 1.87
C GLY A 9 1.00 -10.29 0.35
N GLY A 10 1.08 -11.41 -0.38
CA GLY A 10 1.20 -11.39 -1.85
C GLY A 10 0.11 -10.59 -2.57
N VAL A 11 -1.15 -10.69 -2.12
CA VAL A 11 -2.27 -9.92 -2.69
C VAL A 11 -2.19 -8.44 -2.33
N GLY A 12 -1.83 -8.11 -1.09
CA GLY A 12 -1.69 -6.72 -0.64
C GLY A 12 -0.59 -5.97 -1.37
N ALA A 13 0.58 -6.58 -1.49
CA ALA A 13 1.69 -6.03 -2.27
C ALA A 13 1.32 -5.86 -3.76
N ALA A 14 0.62 -6.84 -4.34
CA ALA A 14 0.12 -6.73 -5.71
C ALA A 14 -0.89 -5.59 -5.87
N PHE A 15 -1.80 -5.42 -4.90
CA PHE A 15 -2.73 -4.28 -4.86
C PHE A 15 -1.97 -2.96 -4.87
N VAL A 16 -0.95 -2.77 -4.01
CA VAL A 16 -0.16 -1.54 -3.96
C VAL A 16 0.49 -1.23 -5.31
N SER A 17 1.12 -2.22 -5.94
CA SER A 17 1.74 -2.09 -7.26
C SER A 17 0.74 -1.71 -8.37
N ILE A 18 -0.48 -2.23 -8.31
CA ILE A 18 -1.56 -1.88 -9.24
C ILE A 18 -2.12 -0.48 -8.94
N ALA A 19 -2.40 -0.19 -7.68
CA ALA A 19 -3.01 1.04 -7.20
C ALA A 19 -2.14 2.25 -7.52
N ARG A 20 -0.81 2.14 -7.42
CA ARG A 20 0.12 3.23 -7.77
C ARG A 20 -0.14 3.81 -9.16
N ARG A 21 -0.60 3.00 -10.11
CA ARG A 21 -0.88 3.41 -11.50
C ARG A 21 -2.26 4.07 -11.68
N ARG A 22 -3.02 4.29 -10.60
CA ARG A 22 -4.39 4.83 -10.63
C ARG A 22 -4.43 6.18 -9.93
N SER A 23 -5.26 7.10 -10.41
CA SER A 23 -5.34 8.48 -9.92
C SER A 23 -6.61 8.81 -9.12
N PHE A 24 -7.53 7.87 -8.92
CA PHE A 24 -8.82 8.13 -8.26
C PHE A 24 -8.73 8.27 -6.73
N PHE A 25 -7.57 7.98 -6.12
CA PHE A 25 -7.33 8.08 -4.68
C PHE A 25 -6.12 8.97 -4.38
N GLU A 26 -6.15 9.58 -3.19
CA GLU A 26 -5.15 10.53 -2.73
C GLU A 26 -4.23 9.95 -1.65
N ALA A 27 -4.69 8.92 -0.92
CA ALA A 27 -3.92 8.25 0.11
C ALA A 27 -4.33 6.77 0.28
N CYS A 28 -3.35 5.92 0.59
CA CYS A 28 -3.51 4.50 0.87
C CYS A 28 -2.63 4.09 2.06
N LEU A 29 -3.26 3.80 3.20
CA LEU A 29 -2.57 3.25 4.38
C LEU A 29 -2.55 1.72 4.28
N VAL A 30 -1.38 1.12 4.40
CA VAL A 30 -1.16 -0.33 4.35
C VAL A 30 -0.89 -0.81 5.76
N ALA A 31 -1.84 -1.56 6.34
CA ALA A 31 -1.68 -2.15 7.66
C ALA A 31 -1.43 -3.65 7.54
N ASP A 32 -0.52 -4.18 8.36
CA ASP A 32 -0.32 -5.61 8.55
C ASP A 32 -0.03 -5.87 10.04
N TYR A 33 -0.16 -7.12 10.50
CA TYR A 33 0.23 -7.49 11.86
C TYR A 33 1.76 -7.47 12.03
N ASP A 34 2.48 -7.64 10.92
CA ASP A 34 3.93 -7.53 10.81
C ASP A 34 4.25 -6.23 10.05
N GLU A 35 4.60 -5.19 10.81
CA GLU A 35 4.87 -3.84 10.29
C GLU A 35 5.88 -3.84 9.13
N ALA A 36 6.91 -4.69 9.20
CA ALA A 36 7.94 -4.79 8.17
C ALA A 36 7.37 -5.19 6.79
N ARG A 37 6.25 -5.92 6.75
CA ARG A 37 5.58 -6.28 5.49
C ARG A 37 4.89 -5.08 4.85
N ALA A 38 4.22 -4.27 5.67
CA ALA A 38 3.57 -3.05 5.22
C ALA A 38 4.62 -2.04 4.72
N GLU A 39 5.68 -1.81 5.51
CA GLU A 39 6.80 -0.94 5.13
C GLU A 39 7.43 -1.37 3.81
N LYS A 40 7.69 -2.66 3.62
CA LYS A 40 8.24 -3.19 2.37
C LYS A 40 7.36 -2.84 1.17
N ALA A 41 6.05 -3.07 1.27
CA ALA A 41 5.12 -2.76 0.19
C ALA A 41 5.09 -1.26 -0.15
N VAL A 42 5.17 -0.40 0.86
CA VAL A 42 5.18 1.06 0.71
C VAL A 42 6.49 1.57 0.10
N VAL A 43 7.63 1.06 0.53
CA VAL A 43 8.95 1.41 -0.05
C VAL A 43 9.03 1.00 -1.51
N GLU A 44 8.58 -0.22 -1.84
CA GLU A 44 8.51 -0.71 -3.23
C GLU A 44 7.52 0.09 -4.09
N ALA A 45 6.49 0.68 -3.46
CA ALA A 45 5.58 1.59 -4.14
C ALA A 45 6.31 2.86 -4.62
N ALA A 46 7.31 3.38 -3.92
CA ALA A 46 8.03 4.59 -4.32
C ALA A 46 7.08 5.76 -4.71
N ASP A 47 5.96 5.88 -3.98
CA ASP A 47 4.90 6.86 -4.25
C ASP A 47 4.41 7.40 -2.89
N PRO A 48 4.44 8.73 -2.69
CA PRO A 48 4.12 9.35 -1.41
C PRO A 48 2.65 9.18 -0.99
N ARG A 49 1.77 8.69 -1.87
CA ARG A 49 0.38 8.38 -1.53
C ARG A 49 0.25 7.13 -0.67
N PHE A 50 1.30 6.32 -0.52
CA PHE A 50 1.30 5.10 0.28
C PHE A 50 2.04 5.30 1.60
N THR A 51 1.45 4.83 2.69
CA THR A 51 2.06 4.82 4.04
C THR A 51 1.84 3.47 4.69
N ALA A 52 2.73 3.07 5.60
CA ALA A 52 2.57 1.89 6.46
C ALA A 52 1.99 2.31 7.80
#